data_AF-A0A1W9WP67-F1
#
_entry.id   AF-A0A1W9WP67-F1
#
_cell.length_a   1.000
_cell.length_b   1.000
_cell.length_c   1.000
_cell.angle_alpha   90.00
_cell.angle_beta   90.00
_cell.angle_gamma   90.00
#
_symmetry.space_group_name_H-M   'P 1'
#
loop_
_entity.id
_entity.type
_entity.pdbx_description
1 polymer ?
#
loop_
_entity_poly.entity_id
_entity_poly.type
_entity_poly.pdbx_seq_one_letter_code
_entity_poly.pdbx_strand_id
1 'polypeptide(L)' 'MSHANAFNTIQSLLEQRILILDGAMGTMIQRHQLEEDDYRGERFKKWGCDLKGNNDLLSLTQPQIIRDIHSQYLEAGADL' A
#
# COMPACT_ATOMS: atom_id res chain seq x y z
N MET A 1 14.38 -20.93 -1.07
CA MET A 1 13.51 -21.61 -2.06
C MET A 1 12.19 -20.86 -2.13
N SER A 2 11.85 -20.19 -3.25
CA SER A 2 10.45 -19.94 -3.71
C SER A 2 10.30 -18.93 -4.88
N HIS A 3 11.31 -18.13 -5.24
CA HIS A 3 11.17 -17.12 -6.32
C HIS A 3 10.65 -17.70 -7.64
N ALA A 4 11.02 -18.94 -7.98
CA ALA A 4 10.57 -19.61 -9.20
C ALA A 4 9.04 -19.84 -9.23
N ASN A 5 8.38 -19.99 -8.08
CA ASN A 5 6.96 -20.34 -8.05
C ASN A 5 6.06 -19.13 -8.36
N ALA A 6 6.31 -17.99 -7.71
CA ALA A 6 5.56 -16.77 -7.97
C ALA A 6 5.77 -16.29 -9.41
N PHE A 7 7.01 -16.33 -9.90
CA PHE A 7 7.32 -15.95 -11.28
C PHE A 7 6.59 -16.83 -12.30
N ASN A 8 6.67 -18.16 -12.16
CA ASN A 8 5.98 -19.08 -13.07
C ASN A 8 4.46 -18.91 -13.02
N THR A 9 3.90 -18.64 -11.84
CA THR A 9 2.46 -18.39 -11.67
C THR A 9 2.04 -17.13 -12.42
N ILE A 10 2.76 -16.01 -12.22
CA ILE A 10 2.47 -14.75 -12.90
C ILE A 10 2.64 -14.91 -14.42
N GLN A 11 3.72 -15.57 -14.87
CA GLN A 11 3.95 -15.83 -16.29
C GLN A 11 2.81 -16.64 -16.91
N SER A 12 2.40 -17.74 -16.25
CA SER A 12 1.29 -18.57 -16.74
C SER A 12 -0.03 -17.81 -16.80
N LEU A 13 -0.30 -16.91 -15.85
CA LEU A 13 -1.51 -16.09 -15.86
C LEU A 13 -1.49 -15.03 -16.97
N LEU A 14 -0.33 -14.43 -17.23
CA LEU A 14 -0.13 -13.44 -18.31
C LEU A 14 -0.34 -14.04 -19.70
N GLU A 15 -0.06 -15.33 -19.89
CA GLU A 15 -0.36 -16.06 -21.14
C GLU A 15 -1.86 -16.29 -21.34
N GLN A 16 -2.66 -16.30 -20.27
CA GLN A 16 -4.10 -16.59 -20.31
C GLN A 16 -4.97 -15.33 -20.36
N ARG A 17 -4.52 -14.24 -19.74
CA ARG A 17 -5.27 -12.98 -19.63
C ARG A 17 -4.37 -11.80 -19.28
N ILE A 18 -4.92 -10.60 -19.44
CA ILE A 18 -4.30 -9.38 -18.91
C ILE A 18 -4.41 -9.38 -17.38
N LEU A 19 -3.31 -9.07 -16.71
CA LEU A 19 -3.27 -8.80 -15.27
C LEU A 19 -3.31 -7.29 -15.03
N ILE A 20 -4.10 -6.87 -14.05
CA ILE A 20 -4.28 -5.46 -13.67
C ILE A 20 -3.49 -5.20 -12.39
N LEU A 21 -2.58 -4.22 -12.42
CA LEU A 21 -1.93 -3.71 -11.21
C LEU A 21 -2.83 -2.70 -10.50
N ASP A 22 -2.65 -2.57 -9.19
CA ASP A 22 -3.28 -1.54 -8.38
C ASP A 22 -2.98 -0.10 -8.87
N GLY A 23 -3.76 0.84 -8.33
CA GLY A 23 -3.67 2.25 -8.67
C GLY A 23 -2.75 3.05 -7.75
N ALA A 24 -2.73 4.37 -7.97
CA ALA A 24 -1.88 5.27 -7.20
C ALA A 24 -2.22 5.28 -5.69
N MET A 25 -1.26 4.84 -4.86
CA MET A 25 -1.39 4.84 -3.39
C MET A 25 -1.50 6.26 -2.80
N GLY A 26 -0.64 7.19 -3.26
CA GLY A 26 -0.60 8.55 -2.72
C GLY A 26 -1.93 9.29 -2.84
N THR A 27 -2.60 9.17 -3.99
CA THR A 27 -3.91 9.79 -4.24
C THR A 27 -4.99 9.22 -3.32
N MET A 28 -4.94 7.93 -3.01
CA MET A 28 -5.88 7.31 -2.06
C MET A 28 -5.62 7.80 -0.65
N ILE A 29 -4.36 7.83 -0.21
CA ILE A 29 -3.95 8.33 1.11
C ILE A 29 -4.39 9.79 1.31
N GLN A 30 -4.24 10.65 0.30
CA GLN A 30 -4.66 12.06 0.37
C GLN A 30 -6.15 12.24 0.72
N ARG A 31 -7.02 11.28 0.37
CA ARG A 31 -8.46 11.33 0.68
C ARG A 31 -8.75 11.20 2.18
N HIS A 32 -7.83 10.60 2.94
CA HIS A 32 -7.98 10.40 4.38
C HIS A 32 -7.61 11.65 5.20
N GLN A 33 -7.07 12.70 4.58
CA GLN A 33 -6.73 13.98 5.25
C GLN A 33 -5.89 13.80 6.51
N LEU A 34 -4.91 12.90 6.45
CA LEU A 34 -4.05 12.55 7.58
C LEU A 34 -3.19 13.74 8.02
N GLU A 35 -3.00 13.85 9.34
CA GLU A 35 -2.24 14.90 9.99
C GLU A 35 -0.92 14.36 10.57
N GLU A 36 -0.04 15.27 10.98
CA GLU A 36 1.32 14.93 11.48
C GLU A 36 1.31 13.82 12.54
N ASP A 37 0.35 13.85 13.46
CA ASP A 37 0.21 12.83 14.51
C ASP A 37 -0.09 11.43 13.95
N ASP A 38 -0.80 11.34 12.82
CA ASP A 38 -1.09 10.06 12.15
C ASP A 38 0.16 9.45 11.52
N TYR A 39 1.03 10.29 10.95
CA TYR A 39 2.33 9.86 10.40
C TYR A 39 3.33 9.50 11.49
N ARG A 40 3.23 10.12 12.67
CA ARG A 40 4.07 9.78 13.82
C ARG A 40 3.64 8.47 14.48
N GLY A 41 2.33 8.26 14.65
CA GLY A 41 1.78 7.20 15.47
C GLY A 41 2.43 7.16 16.86
N GLU A 42 2.42 6.01 17.53
CA GLU A 42 3.15 5.85 18.80
C GLU A 42 4.66 5.76 18.59
N ARG A 43 5.09 5.13 17.51
CA ARG A 43 6.49 4.75 17.26
C ARG A 43 7.40 5.96 17.05
N PHE A 44 6.90 7.03 16.45
CA PHE A 44 7.70 8.19 16.07
C PHE A 44 7.26 9.51 16.75
N LYS A 45 6.48 9.44 17.84
CA LYS A 45 6.02 10.64 18.59
C LYS A 45 7.12 11.65 18.86
N LYS A 46 8.30 11.17 19.28
CA LYS A 46 9.44 12.00 19.69
C LYS A 46 10.42 12.32 18.55
N TRP A 47 10.07 12.04 17.29
CA TRP A 47 10.96 12.33 16.18
C TRP A 47 11.18 13.84 16.01
N GLY A 48 12.41 14.26 15.73
CA GLY A 48 12.82 15.66 15.82
C GLY A 48 12.46 16.56 14.64
N CYS A 49 11.85 16.00 13.59
CA CYS A 49 11.38 16.74 12.42
C CYS A 49 10.00 16.24 11.99
N ASP A 50 9.34 17.01 11.13
CA ASP A 50 8.03 16.65 10.58
C ASP A 50 8.10 15.39 9.72
N LEU A 51 7.07 14.57 9.81
CA LEU A 51 6.95 13.29 9.11
C LEU A 51 5.78 13.25 8.13
N LYS A 52 4.85 14.21 8.18
CA LYS A 52 3.72 14.32 7.25
C LYS A 52 4.21 14.34 5.81
N GLY A 53 3.58 13.48 5.00
CA GLY A 53 3.94 13.26 3.59
C GLY A 53 4.85 12.06 3.35
N ASN A 54 5.50 11.51 4.39
CA ASN A 54 6.21 10.24 4.27
C ASN A 54 5.23 9.05 4.39
N ASN A 55 4.58 8.72 3.28
CA ASN A 55 3.54 7.69 3.23
C ASN A 55 4.03 6.28 3.61
N ASP A 56 5.32 5.99 3.46
CA ASP A 56 5.87 4.67 3.83
C ASP A 56 5.69 4.38 5.33
N LEU A 57 5.71 5.42 6.17
CA LEU A 57 5.51 5.29 7.61
C LEU A 57 4.09 4.84 7.97
N LEU A 58 3.10 5.11 7.12
CA LEU A 58 1.71 4.75 7.37
C LEU A 58 1.51 3.23 7.39
N SER A 59 2.38 2.45 6.74
CA SER A 59 2.39 0.99 6.90
C SER A 59 2.66 0.54 8.35
N LEU A 60 3.32 1.39 9.14
CA LEU A 60 3.65 1.14 10.54
C LEU A 60 2.71 1.87 11.51
N THR A 61 2.30 3.10 11.17
CA THR A 61 1.52 3.95 12.07
C THR A 61 0.02 3.87 11.82
N GLN A 62 -0.40 3.58 10.58
CA GLN A 62 -1.80 3.47 10.15
C GLN A 62 -2.03 2.21 9.28
N PRO A 63 -1.66 1.01 9.76
CA PRO A 63 -1.69 -0.20 8.94
C PRO A 63 -3.08 -0.56 8.43
N GLN A 64 -4.14 -0.20 9.17
CA GLN A 64 -5.52 -0.46 8.75
C GLN A 64 -5.90 0.37 7.51
N ILE A 65 -5.52 1.66 7.46
CA ILE A 65 -5.79 2.52 6.30
C ILE A 65 -5.10 1.97 5.05
N ILE A 66 -3.83 1.58 5.17
CA ILE A 66 -3.09 0.99 4.05
C ILE A 66 -3.74 -0.32 3.58
N ARG A 67 -4.15 -1.18 4.52
CA ARG A 67 -4.87 -2.42 4.19
C ARG A 67 -6.18 -2.13 3.46
N ASP A 68 -6.96 -1.17 3.93
CA ASP A 68 -8.25 -0.81 3.35
C ASP A 68 -8.09 -0.25 1.93
N ILE A 69 -7.00 0.49 1.65
CA ILE A 69 -6.69 0.97 0.29
C ILE A 69 -6.37 -0.20 -0.64
N HIS A 70 -5.55 -1.15 -0.22
CA HIS A 70 -5.29 -2.36 -1.03
C HIS A 70 -6.57 -3.18 -1.25
N SER A 71 -7.40 -3.34 -0.22
CA SER A 71 -8.70 -4.02 -0.35
C SER A 71 -9.60 -3.33 -1.38
N GLN A 72 -9.66 -2.00 -1.41
CA GLN A 72 -10.42 -1.26 -2.42
C GLN A 72 -9.93 -1.52 -3.85
N TYR A 73 -8.62 -1.62 -4.07
CA TYR A 73 -8.09 -1.96 -5.40
C TYR A 73 -8.40 -3.40 -5.79
N LEU A 74 -8.27 -4.36 -4.88
CA LEU A 74 -8.64 -5.75 -5.13
C LEU A 74 -10.14 -5.89 -5.44
N GLU A 75 -11.01 -5.20 -4.69
CA GLU A 75 -12.46 -5.17 -4.92
C GLU A 75 -12.82 -4.51 -6.26
N ALA A 76 -12.01 -3.54 -6.71
CA ALA A 76 -12.16 -2.91 -8.02
C ALA A 76 -11.64 -3.77 -9.18
N GLY A 77 -11.03 -4.92 -8.90
CA GLY A 77 -10.55 -5.88 -9.91
C GLY A 77 -9.06 -5.81 -10.22
N ALA A 78 -8.25 -5.16 -9.37
CA ALA A 78 -6.80 -5.34 -9.42
C ALA A 78 -6.44 -6.79 -9.08
N ASP A 79 -5.48 -7.34 -9.82
CA ASP A 79 -4.94 -8.68 -9.61
C ASP A 79 -3.72 -8.68 -8.69
N LEU A 80 -3.02 -7.54 -8.60
CA LEU A 80 -1.71 -7.37 -7.97
C LEU A 80 -1.61 -6.01 -7.29
#